data_AF-A0A2A6J3G0-F1
#
_entry.id   AF-A0A2A6J3G0-F1
#
_cell.length_a   1.000
_cell.length_b   1.000
_cell.length_c   1.000
_cell.angle_alpha   90.00
_cell.angle_beta   90.00
_cell.angle_gamma   90.00
#
_symmetry.space_group_name_H-M   'P 1'
#
loop_
_entity.id
_entity.type
_entity.pdbx_description
1 polymer ?
#
loop_
_entity_poly.entity_id
_entity_poly.type
_entity_poly.pdbx_seq_one_letter_code
_entity_poly.pdbx_strand_id
1 'polypeptide(L)' 'MHSIRNKERGRKKLMLKLPALRDQLRRLSNDTINELFESYELATSALDRFSSNSEANSKLIAEYEQLCSDIEAEVEGLFA' A
#
# COMPACT_ATOMS: atom_id res chain seq x y z
N MET A 1 -14.39 4.67 8.96
CA MET A 1 -13.65 5.92 9.21
C MET A 1 -12.26 5.75 8.64
N HIS A 2 -12.02 6.32 7.47
CA HIS A 2 -10.71 6.41 6.85
C HIS A 2 -9.82 7.31 7.74
N SER A 3 -8.67 6.80 8.19
CA SER A 3 -7.83 7.50 9.16
C SER A 3 -6.76 8.28 8.41
N ILE A 4 -6.73 9.60 8.60
CA ILE A 4 -5.74 10.50 7.98
C ILE A 4 -4.30 10.00 8.20
N ARG A 5 -4.04 9.34 9.33
CA ARG A 5 -2.72 8.79 9.66
C ARG A 5 -2.37 7.55 8.82
N ASN A 6 -3.36 6.76 8.42
CA ASN A 6 -3.14 5.57 7.59
C ASN A 6 -2.79 5.96 6.16
N LYS A 7 -3.49 6.94 5.57
CA LYS A 7 -3.18 7.40 4.20
C LYS A 7 -1.78 7.98 4.10
N GLU A 8 -1.34 8.77 5.08
CA GLU A 8 0.00 9.35 5.05
C GLU A 8 1.11 8.29 5.17
N ARG A 9 0.89 7.26 5.98
CA ARG A 9 1.83 6.14 6.12
C ARG A 9 1.87 5.30 4.83
N GLY A 10 0.72 4.97 4.27
CA GLY A 10 0.63 4.22 3.02
C GLY A 10 1.27 4.96 1.86
N ARG A 11 1.02 6.27 1.73
CA ARG A 11 1.70 7.12 0.75
C ARG A 11 3.21 7.08 0.90
N LYS A 12 3.74 7.19 2.12
CA LYS A 12 5.19 7.10 2.37
C LYS A 12 5.75 5.74 1.97
N LYS A 13 5.05 4.64 2.29
CA LYS A 13 5.48 3.29 1.90
C LYS A 13 5.48 3.12 0.37
N LEU A 14 4.45 3.59 -0.33
CA LEU A 14 4.42 3.59 -1.79
C LEU A 14 5.54 4.46 -2.39
N MET A 15 5.87 5.61 -1.82
CA MET A 15 7.02 6.44 -2.26
C MET A 15 8.39 5.77 -2.07
N LEU A 16 8.49 4.77 -1.17
CA LEU A 16 9.69 3.96 -1.00
C LEU A 16 9.72 2.81 -2.01
N LYS A 17 8.57 2.20 -2.30
CA LYS A 17 8.40 1.10 -3.27
C LYS A 17 8.48 1.54 -4.72
N LEU A 18 7.93 2.70 -5.03
CA LEU A 18 7.85 3.29 -6.36
C LEU A 18 8.67 4.59 -6.40
N PRO A 19 10.02 4.52 -6.32
CA PRO A 19 10.87 5.70 -6.21
C PRO A 19 10.77 6.62 -7.42
N ALA A 20 10.52 6.07 -8.62
CA ALA A 20 10.32 6.85 -9.85
C ALA A 20 9.10 7.78 -9.78
N LEU A 21 8.06 7.36 -9.03
CA LEU A 21 6.80 8.10 -8.91
C LEU A 21 6.74 8.99 -7.67
N ARG A 22 7.85 9.10 -6.91
CA ARG A 22 7.88 9.76 -5.59
C ARG A 22 7.36 11.20 -5.63
N ASP A 23 7.75 11.99 -6.63
CA ASP A 23 7.32 13.38 -6.76
C ASP A 23 5.84 13.51 -7.16
N GLN A 24 5.33 12.59 -7.96
CA GLN A 24 3.93 12.54 -8.36
C GLN A 24 3.05 12.13 -7.18
N LEU A 25 3.40 11.03 -6.50
CA LEU A 25 2.76 10.57 -5.27
C LEU A 25 2.77 11.63 -4.17
N ARG A 26 3.78 12.49 -4.14
CA ARG A 26 3.85 13.60 -3.18
C ARG A 26 2.77 14.67 -3.40
N ARG A 27 2.30 14.83 -4.64
CA ARG A 27 1.33 15.87 -5.01
C ARG A 27 -0.08 15.31 -5.19
N LEU A 28 -0.20 14.00 -5.42
CA LEU A 28 -1.48 13.35 -5.66
C LEU A 28 -2.34 13.34 -4.39
N SER A 29 -3.56 13.87 -4.53
CA SER A 29 -4.56 13.90 -3.46
C SER A 29 -5.96 13.98 -4.08
N ASN A 30 -6.66 12.85 -4.06
CA ASN A 30 -8.07 12.69 -4.36
C ASN A 30 -8.63 11.54 -3.49
N ASP A 31 -9.94 11.36 -3.43
CA ASP A 31 -10.52 10.36 -2.53
C ASP A 31 -10.10 8.93 -2.89
N THR A 32 -10.11 8.58 -4.18
CA THR A 32 -9.68 7.26 -4.68
C THR A 32 -8.23 6.93 -4.31
N ILE A 33 -7.28 7.85 -4.56
CA ILE A 33 -5.87 7.61 -4.22
C ILE A 33 -5.65 7.58 -2.71
N ASN A 34 -6.43 8.36 -1.94
CA ASN A 34 -6.35 8.32 -0.50
C ASN A 34 -6.81 6.94 0.02
N GLU A 35 -7.85 6.36 -0.57
CA GLU A 35 -8.29 4.99 -0.25
C GLU A 35 -7.24 3.94 -0.63
N LEU A 36 -6.56 4.09 -1.77
CA LEU A 36 -5.44 3.22 -2.15
C LEU A 36 -4.28 3.32 -1.14
N PHE A 37 -3.95 4.54 -0.70
CA PHE A 37 -2.93 4.72 0.33
C PHE A 37 -3.34 4.06 1.66
N GLU A 38 -4.59 4.18 2.08
CA GLU A 38 -5.05 3.51 3.31
C GLU A 38 -5.03 1.99 3.18
N SER A 39 -5.50 1.46 2.05
CA SER A 39 -5.50 0.02 1.76
C SER A 39 -4.08 -0.53 1.76
N TYR A 40 -3.13 0.21 1.18
CA TYR A 40 -1.73 -0.17 1.17
C TYR A 40 -1.11 -0.18 2.58
N GLU A 41 -1.41 0.83 3.40
CA GLU A 41 -0.95 0.84 4.80
C GLU A 41 -1.50 -0.33 5.60
N LEU A 42 -2.79 -0.65 5.42
CA LEU A 42 -3.44 -1.77 6.09
C LEU A 42 -2.83 -3.10 5.65
N ALA A 43 -2.62 -3.28 4.34
CA ALA A 43 -2.09 -4.52 3.80
C ALA A 43 -0.67 -4.78 4.29
N THR A 44 0.21 -3.79 4.18
CA THR A 44 1.59 -3.89 4.67
C THR A 44 1.66 -4.07 6.19
N SER A 45 0.78 -3.43 6.95
CA SER A 45 0.71 -3.64 8.41
C SER A 45 0.22 -5.03 8.79
N ALA A 46 -0.64 -5.65 7.98
CA ALA A 46 -1.07 -7.03 8.19
C ALA A 46 0.07 -8.01 7.87
N LEU A 47 0.80 -7.79 6.78
CA LEU A 47 2.00 -8.58 6.44
C LEU A 47 3.05 -8.54 7.55
N ASP A 48 3.33 -7.35 8.11
CA ASP A 48 4.24 -7.21 9.24
C ASP A 48 3.82 -8.08 10.43
N ARG A 49 2.50 -8.18 10.70
CA ARG A 49 1.97 -9.04 11.79
C ARG A 49 2.05 -10.52 11.46
N PHE A 50 1.73 -10.91 10.22
CA PHE A 50 1.75 -12.30 9.80
C PHE A 50 3.16 -12.88 9.72
N SER A 51 4.16 -12.03 9.44
CA SER A 51 5.58 -12.42 9.41
C SER A 51 6.06 -13.09 10.70
N SER A 52 5.48 -12.72 11.85
CA SER A 52 5.83 -13.30 13.16
C SER A 52 5.41 -14.77 13.31
N ASN A 53 4.49 -15.27 12.48
CA ASN A 53 4.08 -16.67 12.44
C ASN A 53 3.83 -17.09 10.99
N SER A 54 4.91 -17.05 10.20
CA SER A 54 4.84 -17.14 8.74
C SER A 54 4.29 -18.47 8.21
N GLU A 55 4.51 -19.58 8.91
CA GLU A 55 4.06 -20.90 8.44
C GLU A 55 2.53 -21.04 8.54
N ALA A 56 1.94 -20.64 9.68
CA ALA A 56 0.50 -20.66 9.88
C ALA A 56 -0.24 -19.64 8.99
N ASN A 57 0.43 -18.55 8.60
CA ASN A 57 -0.17 -17.46 7.83
C ASN A 57 0.22 -17.47 6.35
N SER A 58 0.89 -18.50 5.83
CA SER A 58 1.45 -18.50 4.47
C SER A 58 0.43 -18.10 3.39
N LYS A 59 -0.81 -18.60 3.48
CA LYS A 59 -1.88 -18.22 2.55
C LYS A 59 -2.27 -16.74 2.66
N LEU A 60 -2.43 -16.23 3.87
CA LEU A 60 -2.76 -14.83 4.11
C LEU A 60 -1.63 -13.91 3.65
N ILE A 61 -0.37 -14.30 3.88
CA ILE A 61 0.79 -13.56 3.39
C ILE A 61 0.72 -13.43 1.88
N ALA A 62 0.52 -14.54 1.15
CA ALA A 62 0.42 -14.52 -0.30
C ALA A 62 -0.75 -13.63 -0.81
N GLU A 63 -1.92 -13.71 -0.17
CA GLU A 63 -3.07 -12.87 -0.52
C GLU A 63 -2.77 -11.37 -0.33
N TYR A 64 -2.11 -11.01 0.77
CA TYR A 64 -1.79 -9.62 1.08
C TYR A 64 -0.61 -9.08 0.26
N GLU A 65 0.36 -9.93 -0.11
CA GLU A 65 1.41 -9.59 -1.08
C GLU A 65 0.84 -9.32 -2.46
N GLN A 66 -0.13 -10.14 -2.90
CA GLN A 66 -0.85 -9.90 -4.15
C GLN A 66 -1.61 -8.58 -4.10
N LEU A 67 -2.34 -8.31 -3.01
CA LEU A 67 -3.04 -7.04 -2.84
C LEU A 67 -2.08 -5.83 -2.90
N CYS A 68 -0.90 -5.92 -2.28
CA CYS A 68 0.10 -4.86 -2.38
C CYS A 68 0.55 -4.65 -3.83
N SER A 69 0.78 -5.74 -4.57
CA SER A 69 1.20 -5.70 -5.97
C SER A 69 0.12 -5.11 -6.87
N ASP A 70 -1.15 -5.44 -6.62
CA ASP A 70 -2.29 -4.91 -7.38
C ASP A 70 -2.44 -3.39 -7.16
N ILE A 71 -2.29 -2.93 -5.92
CA ILE A 71 -2.32 -1.50 -5.59
C ILE A 71 -1.12 -0.77 -6.22
N GLU A 72 0.08 -1.36 -6.17
CA GLU A 72 1.28 -0.81 -6.81
C GLU A 72 1.07 -0.63 -8.32
N ALA A 73 0.53 -1.65 -9.00
CA ALA A 73 0.24 -1.62 -10.42
C ALA A 73 -0.85 -0.60 -10.79
N GLU A 74 -1.91 -0.49 -9.97
CA GLU A 74 -2.96 0.52 -10.17
C GLU A 74 -2.37 1.93 -10.06
N VAL A 75 -1.53 2.17 -9.05
CA VAL A 75 -0.84 3.44 -8.86
C VAL A 75 0.10 3.77 -10.03
N GLU A 76 0.86 2.79 -10.52
CA GLU A 76 1.71 2.98 -11.71
C GLU A 76 0.88 3.32 -12.95
N GLY A 77 -0.26 2.65 -13.13
CA GLY A 77 -1.19 2.89 -14.23
C GLY A 77 -1.83 4.29 -14.25
N LEU A 78 -1.85 5.00 -13.11
CA LEU A 78 -2.32 6.40 -13.06
C LEU A 78 -1.33 7.39 -13.68
N PHE A 79 -0.08 6.99 -13.92
CA PHE A 79 0.99 7.86 -14.44
C PHE A 79 1.60 7.38 -15.76
N ALA A 80 1.12 6.27 -16.31
CA ALA A 80 1.46 5.77 -17.64
C ALA A 80 0.69 6.52 -18.74
#